data_AF-A0A2D4IN32-F1
#
_entry.id   AF-A0A2D4IN32-F1
#
_cell.length_a   1.000
_cell.length_b   1.000
_cell.length_c   1.000
_cell.angle_alpha   90.00
_cell.angle_beta   90.00
_cell.angle_gamma   90.00
#
_symmetry.space_group_name_H-M   'P 1'
#
loop_
_entity.id
_entity.type
_entity.pdbx_description
1 polymer ?
#
loop_
_entity_poly.entity_id
_entity_poly.type
_entity_poly.pdbx_seq_one_letter_code
_entity_poly.pdbx_strand_id
1 'polypeptide(L)'
;SYLPSPEYLKGKILIKAKKLSSNCSGLEGDVTDEDEGAEMSQRMGKEAVEPQNVVPVKRFQLCKELSELVSICKSVQFKDFQVSFQLQKYWEVCSFNEVLATKYANEHPGDFVNYNKRFLARVFPSPMRIDSSNMNPQDFWKCGCQIVAMNFQTPGLMMDLNIGWFRQNGNCGYVLRPAIMREEVSFFSANTKDSVPGVSPQL
;
A
#
# COMPACT_ATOMS: atom_id res chain seq x y z
N SER A 1 5.08 -17.38 6.54
CA SER A 1 5.55 -16.42 7.56
C SER A 1 4.88 -15.08 7.35
N TYR A 2 4.45 -14.44 8.44
CA TYR A 2 3.68 -13.20 8.46
C TYR A 2 4.41 -12.12 9.25
N LEU A 3 3.99 -10.86 9.11
CA LEU A 3 4.45 -9.77 9.95
C LEU A 3 4.09 -10.01 11.44
N PRO A 4 4.87 -9.46 12.38
CA PRO A 4 4.50 -9.48 13.79
C PRO A 4 3.16 -8.78 14.04
N SER A 5 2.43 -9.23 15.07
CA SER A 5 1.14 -8.65 15.43
C SER A 5 1.29 -7.23 16.01
N PRO A 6 0.22 -6.40 15.97
CA PRO A 6 0.21 -5.11 16.66
C PRO A 6 0.51 -5.23 18.16
N GLU A 7 0.06 -6.31 18.81
CA GLU A 7 0.32 -6.56 20.23
C GLU A 7 1.82 -6.75 20.50
N TYR A 8 2.52 -7.52 19.66
CA TYR A 8 3.97 -7.72 19.77
C TYR A 8 4.75 -6.41 19.57
N LEU A 9 4.22 -5.50 18.78
CA LEU A 9 4.84 -4.22 18.42
C LEU A 9 4.36 -3.05 19.27
N LYS A 10 3.62 -3.30 20.36
CA LYS A 10 3.10 -2.25 21.25
C LYS A 10 4.24 -1.38 21.79
N GLY A 11 4.08 -0.06 21.68
CA GLY A 11 5.08 0.92 22.12
C GLY A 11 6.34 1.00 21.25
N LYS A 12 6.34 0.38 20.06
CA LYS A 12 7.44 0.49 19.08
C LYS A 12 7.09 1.48 17.98
N ILE A 13 8.13 2.10 17.43
CA ILE A 13 8.06 2.91 16.21
C ILE A 13 8.78 2.14 15.10
N LEU A 14 8.12 2.01 13.95
CA LEU A 14 8.67 1.35 12.78
C LEU A 14 9.06 2.37 11.73
N ILE A 15 10.23 2.18 11.12
CA ILE A 15 10.70 3.01 10.02
C ILE A 15 10.43 2.29 8.68
N LYS A 16 9.53 2.87 7.87
CA LYS A 16 9.27 2.45 6.49
C LYS A 16 10.11 3.31 5.54
N ALA A 17 11.14 2.73 4.95
CA ALA A 17 11.98 3.42 3.97
C ALA A 17 12.64 2.44 2.99
N LYS A 18 13.36 2.98 2.00
CA LYS A 18 14.27 2.20 1.16
C LYS A 18 15.42 1.65 2.03
N LYS A 19 16.01 0.55 1.59
CA LYS A 19 17.13 -0.10 2.28
C LYS A 19 18.23 -0.40 1.27
N LEU A 20 19.47 -0.12 1.64
CA LEU A 20 20.64 -0.47 0.84
C LEU A 20 20.71 -1.98 0.61
N SER A 21 21.29 -2.37 -0.52
CA SER A 21 21.61 -3.77 -0.79
C SER A 21 22.59 -4.29 0.28
N SER A 22 22.47 -5.57 0.63
CA SER A 22 23.39 -6.25 1.55
C SER A 22 24.85 -6.20 1.09
N ASN A 23 25.08 -5.98 -0.21
CA ASN A 23 26.40 -5.93 -0.81
C ASN A 23 27.02 -4.51 -0.79
N CYS A 24 26.32 -3.52 -0.24
CA CYS A 24 26.86 -2.16 -0.09
C CYS A 24 27.87 -2.12 1.06
N SER A 25 29.15 -1.97 0.73
CA SER A 25 30.26 -1.85 1.69
C SER A 25 30.54 -0.40 2.14
N GLY A 26 30.01 0.58 1.41
CA GLY A 26 30.17 2.01 1.70
C GLY A 26 29.29 2.50 2.86
N LEU A 27 29.56 3.74 3.30
CA LEU A 27 28.71 4.46 4.26
C LEU A 27 27.43 5.00 3.62
N GLU A 28 27.39 5.10 2.29
CA GLU A 28 26.23 5.54 1.51
C GLU A 28 26.10 4.68 0.24
N GLY A 29 24.90 4.68 -0.35
CA GLY A 29 24.67 4.08 -1.65
C GLY A 29 23.40 4.57 -2.32
N ASP A 30 23.31 4.35 -3.63
CA ASP A 30 22.16 4.76 -4.43
C ASP A 30 20.95 3.86 -4.17
N VAL A 31 19.80 4.50 -3.97
CA VAL A 31 18.48 3.86 -3.97
C VAL A 31 17.54 4.59 -4.94
N THR A 32 16.54 3.89 -5.43
CA THR A 32 15.55 4.39 -6.40
C THR A 32 14.34 4.98 -5.67
N ASP A 33 13.86 6.13 -6.14
CA ASP A 33 12.61 6.75 -5.69
C ASP A 33 11.42 6.18 -6.49
N GLU A 34 11.02 4.98 -6.11
CA GLU A 34 10.02 4.20 -6.85
C GLU A 34 8.58 4.66 -6.56
N ASP A 35 8.36 5.42 -5.48
CA ASP A 35 7.05 5.98 -5.16
C ASP A 35 6.70 7.12 -6.16
N GLU A 36 7.71 7.87 -6.65
CA GLU A 36 7.56 8.87 -7.73
C GLU A 36 7.58 8.26 -9.16
N GLY A 37 8.32 7.17 -9.37
CA GLY A 37 8.52 6.58 -10.71
C GLY A 37 7.23 6.10 -11.39
N ALA A 38 6.24 5.62 -10.61
CA ALA A 38 4.93 5.22 -11.13
C ALA A 38 4.08 6.42 -11.59
N GLU A 39 4.36 7.63 -11.09
CA GLU A 39 3.63 8.85 -11.45
C GLU A 39 4.07 9.40 -12.81
N MET A 40 5.36 9.34 -13.11
CA MET A 40 5.91 9.89 -14.36
C MET A 40 5.48 9.10 -15.60
N SER A 41 5.38 7.77 -15.50
CA SER A 41 4.89 6.91 -16.59
C SER A 41 3.44 7.23 -16.99
N GLN A 42 2.63 7.74 -16.06
CA GLN A 42 1.24 8.13 -16.35
C GLN A 42 1.13 9.53 -16.99
N ARG A 43 2.06 10.45 -16.70
CA ARG A 43 2.11 11.77 -17.37
C ARG A 43 2.36 11.64 -18.87
N MET A 44 3.18 10.67 -19.29
CA MET A 44 3.50 10.44 -20.70
C MET A 44 2.49 9.54 -21.43
N GLY A 45 1.58 8.87 -20.71
CA GLY A 45 0.63 7.90 -21.26
C GLY A 45 -0.57 8.49 -22.03
N LYS A 46 -0.66 9.83 -22.19
CA LYS A 46 -1.70 10.48 -23.00
C LYS A 46 -1.19 11.21 -24.25
N GLU A 47 0.11 11.39 -24.42
CA GLU A 47 0.70 12.10 -25.57
C GLU A 47 2.10 11.56 -25.92
N ALA A 48 2.24 10.29 -26.31
CA ALA A 48 3.40 9.84 -27.10
C ALA A 48 3.18 8.43 -27.66
N VAL A 49 3.00 8.34 -28.97
CA VAL A 49 3.18 7.11 -29.74
C VAL A 49 4.63 7.10 -30.20
N GLU A 50 5.58 6.75 -29.34
CA GLU A 50 6.92 6.28 -29.74
C GLU A 50 7.47 5.26 -28.73
N PRO A 51 8.03 4.12 -29.18
CA PRO A 51 8.67 3.14 -28.31
C PRO A 51 10.12 3.55 -28.03
N GLN A 52 10.55 3.39 -26.78
CA GLN A 52 11.89 3.70 -26.22
C GLN A 52 12.04 5.08 -25.56
N ASN A 53 11.40 5.29 -24.42
CA ASN A 53 11.95 6.18 -23.40
C ASN A 53 11.83 5.50 -22.05
N VAL A 54 12.95 4.92 -21.58
CA VAL A 54 13.09 4.47 -20.20
C VAL A 54 12.99 5.72 -19.34
N VAL A 55 11.85 5.92 -18.69
CA VAL A 55 11.66 7.02 -17.75
C VAL A 55 12.81 6.97 -16.75
N PRO A 56 13.61 8.04 -16.58
CA PRO A 56 14.74 8.03 -15.67
C PRO A 56 14.24 7.72 -14.25
N VAL A 57 14.65 6.58 -13.70
CA VAL A 57 14.35 6.26 -12.31
C VAL A 57 15.19 7.20 -11.46
N LYS A 58 14.54 8.16 -10.80
CA LYS A 58 15.19 9.10 -9.90
C LYS A 58 15.91 8.30 -8.82
N ARG A 59 17.21 8.56 -8.66
CA ARG A 59 18.04 7.94 -7.62
C ARG A 59 18.43 8.99 -6.61
N PHE A 60 18.58 8.58 -5.37
CA PHE A 60 19.10 9.41 -4.30
C PHE A 60 20.07 8.59 -3.43
N GLN A 61 20.99 9.30 -2.78
CA GLN A 61 21.93 8.71 -1.85
C GLN A 61 21.25 8.44 -0.51
N LEU A 62 21.43 7.23 0.01
CA LEU A 62 20.96 6.80 1.31
C LEU A 62 22.16 6.39 2.16
N CYS A 63 22.30 7.02 3.33
CA CYS A 63 23.32 6.61 4.29
C CYS A 63 22.96 5.28 4.96
N LYS A 64 24.00 4.56 5.36
CA LYS A 64 23.92 3.22 5.93
C LYS A 64 23.18 3.21 7.26
N GLU A 65 23.39 4.22 8.09
CA GLU A 65 22.76 4.35 9.40
C GLU A 65 21.23 4.42 9.28
N LEU A 66 20.71 5.22 8.34
CA LEU A 66 19.26 5.28 8.08
C LEU A 66 18.73 3.98 7.48
N SER A 67 19.49 3.37 6.57
CA SER A 67 19.15 2.07 5.97
C SER A 67 19.05 0.97 7.04
N GLU A 68 19.91 0.98 8.06
CA GLU A 68 19.92 -0.01 9.14
C GLU A 68 18.70 0.07 10.07
N LEU A 69 18.08 1.25 10.21
CA LEU A 69 16.82 1.43 10.96
C LEU A 69 15.62 0.69 10.33
N VAL A 70 15.67 0.42 9.02
CA VAL A 70 14.60 -0.27 8.31
C VAL A 70 14.67 -1.77 8.57
N SER A 71 13.70 -2.29 9.31
CA SER A 71 13.59 -3.71 9.65
C SER A 71 12.45 -4.39 8.86
N ILE A 72 11.21 -4.28 9.38
CA ILE A 72 10.06 -5.05 8.90
C ILE A 72 9.14 -4.27 7.93
N CYS A 73 9.58 -3.10 7.46
CA CYS A 73 8.82 -2.23 6.56
C CYS A 73 9.69 -1.72 5.41
N LYS A 74 10.44 -2.62 4.75
CA LYS A 74 11.29 -2.25 3.61
C LYS A 74 10.42 -1.81 2.43
N SER A 75 10.63 -0.60 1.93
CA SER A 75 9.88 -0.08 0.79
C SER A 75 10.40 -0.68 -0.52
N VAL A 76 9.53 -1.23 -1.34
CA VAL A 76 9.88 -1.81 -2.66
C VAL A 76 8.85 -1.40 -3.72
N GLN A 77 9.26 -1.41 -4.99
CA GLN A 77 8.37 -1.21 -6.11
C GLN A 77 7.47 -2.42 -6.30
N PHE A 78 6.17 -2.15 -6.46
CA PHE A 78 5.24 -3.14 -6.96
C PHE A 78 5.49 -3.39 -8.45
N LYS A 79 5.70 -4.64 -8.84
CA LYS A 79 5.82 -5.05 -10.25
C LYS A 79 4.47 -5.52 -10.78
N ASP A 80 3.99 -6.61 -10.20
CA ASP A 80 2.67 -7.18 -10.43
C ASP A 80 2.33 -8.16 -9.29
N PHE A 81 1.08 -8.62 -9.24
CA PHE A 81 0.60 -9.51 -8.19
C PHE A 81 1.32 -10.86 -8.21
N GLN A 82 1.50 -11.46 -9.38
CA GLN A 82 2.08 -12.80 -9.53
C GLN A 82 3.54 -12.84 -9.07
N VAL A 83 4.35 -11.87 -9.52
CA VAL A 83 5.74 -11.69 -9.10
C VAL A 83 5.83 -11.43 -7.61
N SER A 84 4.90 -10.65 -7.05
CA SER A 84 4.89 -10.38 -5.61
C SER A 84 4.66 -11.65 -4.78
N PHE A 85 3.71 -12.51 -5.17
CA PHE A 85 3.49 -13.78 -4.46
C PHE A 85 4.69 -14.72 -4.48
N GLN A 86 5.47 -14.68 -5.57
CA GLN A 86 6.65 -15.53 -5.75
C GLN A 86 7.88 -14.97 -5.02
N LEU A 87 8.12 -13.67 -5.11
CA LEU A 87 9.41 -13.07 -4.75
C LEU A 87 9.36 -12.11 -3.55
N GLN A 88 8.25 -11.37 -3.38
CA GLN A 88 8.15 -10.35 -2.33
C GLN A 88 8.20 -10.99 -0.94
N LYS A 89 8.98 -10.38 -0.05
CA LYS A 89 9.05 -10.81 1.34
C LYS A 89 7.92 -10.18 2.13
N TYR A 90 7.41 -10.88 3.15
CA TYR A 90 6.26 -10.40 3.94
C TYR A 90 6.56 -9.09 4.71
N TRP A 91 7.83 -8.75 4.88
CA TRP A 91 8.32 -7.50 5.49
C TRP A 91 8.58 -6.37 4.48
N GLU A 92 8.31 -6.61 3.20
CA GLU A 92 8.37 -5.59 2.16
C GLU A 92 7.00 -4.96 1.93
N VAL A 93 6.98 -3.64 1.78
CA VAL A 93 5.78 -2.81 1.69
C VAL A 93 5.79 -2.08 0.36
N CYS A 94 4.69 -2.21 -0.39
CA CYS A 94 4.47 -1.48 -1.62
C CYS A 94 3.57 -0.27 -1.37
N SER A 95 3.87 0.84 -2.04
CA SER A 95 3.02 2.04 -2.04
C SER A 95 2.40 2.25 -3.41
N PHE A 96 1.13 2.64 -3.41
CA PHE A 96 0.33 2.85 -4.60
C PHE A 96 -0.27 4.25 -4.52
N ASN A 97 -0.09 5.07 -5.56
CA ASN A 97 -0.91 6.26 -5.70
C ASN A 97 -2.37 5.86 -5.93
N GLU A 98 -3.32 6.74 -5.60
CA GLU A 98 -4.75 6.42 -5.68
C GLU A 98 -5.20 6.02 -7.10
N VAL A 99 -4.58 6.56 -8.15
CA VAL A 99 -4.95 6.29 -9.56
C VAL A 99 -4.63 4.84 -9.90
N LEU A 100 -3.41 4.40 -9.56
CA LEU A 100 -2.96 3.04 -9.78
C LEU A 100 -3.70 2.04 -8.88
N ALA A 101 -3.91 2.40 -7.61
CA ALA A 101 -4.68 1.57 -6.69
C ALA A 101 -6.13 1.38 -7.18
N THR A 102 -6.76 2.44 -7.69
CA THR A 102 -8.11 2.40 -8.27
C THR A 102 -8.16 1.52 -9.50
N LYS A 103 -7.15 1.60 -10.37
CA LYS A 103 -7.02 0.70 -11.53
C LYS A 103 -7.02 -0.77 -11.08
N TYR A 104 -6.17 -1.13 -10.12
CA TYR A 104 -6.11 -2.50 -9.63
C TYR A 104 -7.37 -2.94 -8.87
N ALA A 105 -8.01 -2.04 -8.12
CA ALA A 105 -9.28 -2.32 -7.45
C ALA A 105 -10.41 -2.65 -8.45
N ASN A 106 -10.36 -2.07 -9.65
CA ASN A 106 -11.36 -2.29 -10.69
C ASN A 106 -11.03 -3.49 -11.59
N GLU A 107 -9.79 -3.58 -12.06
CA GLU A 107 -9.36 -4.60 -13.04
C GLU A 107 -8.99 -5.93 -12.38
N HIS A 108 -8.45 -5.90 -11.16
CA HIS A 108 -7.91 -7.06 -10.44
C HIS A 108 -8.33 -7.13 -8.96
N PRO A 109 -9.63 -6.99 -8.63
CA PRO A 109 -10.09 -6.88 -7.23
C PRO A 109 -9.73 -8.10 -6.37
N GLY A 110 -9.85 -9.32 -6.92
CA GLY A 110 -9.54 -10.56 -6.19
C GLY A 110 -8.06 -10.71 -5.89
N ASP A 111 -7.20 -10.40 -6.87
CA ASP A 111 -5.74 -10.44 -6.67
C ASP A 111 -5.29 -9.41 -5.66
N PHE A 112 -5.90 -8.21 -5.66
CA PHE A 112 -5.54 -7.16 -4.71
C PHE A 112 -5.95 -7.53 -3.28
N VAL A 113 -7.15 -8.09 -3.09
CA VAL A 113 -7.58 -8.66 -1.80
C VAL A 113 -6.57 -9.72 -1.35
N ASN A 114 -6.24 -10.67 -2.23
CA ASN A 114 -5.36 -11.77 -1.90
C ASN A 114 -3.92 -11.29 -1.57
N TYR A 115 -3.42 -10.30 -2.30
CA TYR A 115 -2.14 -9.65 -2.04
C TYR A 115 -2.09 -9.09 -0.62
N ASN A 116 -3.15 -8.39 -0.22
CA ASN A 116 -3.26 -7.76 1.09
C ASN A 116 -3.47 -8.76 2.23
N LYS A 117 -3.71 -10.06 1.98
CA LYS A 117 -3.67 -11.07 3.05
C LYS A 117 -2.26 -11.29 3.59
N ARG A 118 -1.24 -11.13 2.73
CA ARG A 118 0.15 -11.46 3.03
C ARG A 118 1.07 -10.24 3.15
N PHE A 119 0.81 -9.19 2.37
CA PHE A 119 1.67 -8.01 2.28
C PHE A 119 0.93 -6.76 2.76
N LEU A 120 1.68 -5.77 3.27
CA LEU A 120 1.12 -4.45 3.54
C LEU A 120 1.14 -3.60 2.27
N ALA A 121 0.01 -2.94 2.00
CA ALA A 121 -0.12 -1.93 0.97
C ALA A 121 -0.39 -0.56 1.60
N ARG A 122 0.37 0.43 1.15
CA ARG A 122 0.07 1.85 1.41
C ARG A 122 -0.59 2.45 0.18
N VAL A 123 -1.77 3.03 0.33
CA VAL A 123 -2.41 3.86 -0.70
C VAL A 123 -2.33 5.31 -0.27
N PHE A 124 -2.03 6.22 -1.18
CA PHE A 124 -1.95 7.65 -0.87
C PHE A 124 -2.61 8.52 -1.95
N PRO A 125 -3.10 9.72 -1.57
CA PRO A 125 -3.78 10.62 -2.51
C PRO A 125 -2.86 11.05 -3.65
N SER A 126 -3.41 11.26 -4.84
CA SER A 126 -2.65 11.76 -5.99
C SER A 126 -2.12 13.17 -5.72
N PRO A 127 -0.92 13.51 -6.19
CA PRO A 127 -0.43 14.89 -6.20
C PRO A 127 -1.33 15.86 -6.98
N MET A 128 -2.20 15.35 -7.85
CA MET A 128 -3.18 16.18 -8.58
C MET A 128 -4.24 16.78 -7.64
N ARG A 129 -4.39 16.27 -6.42
CA ARG A 129 -5.22 16.87 -5.36
C ARG A 129 -4.48 18.03 -4.70
N ILE A 130 -4.26 19.08 -5.48
CA ILE A 130 -3.54 20.30 -5.06
C ILE A 130 -4.24 21.02 -3.89
N ASP A 131 -5.55 20.82 -3.75
CA ASP A 131 -6.38 21.31 -2.66
C ASP A 131 -6.30 20.46 -1.39
N SER A 132 -5.45 19.43 -1.38
CA SER A 132 -5.37 18.41 -0.33
C SER A 132 -6.69 17.68 -0.09
N SER A 133 -7.58 17.59 -1.09
CA SER A 133 -8.79 16.75 -0.99
C SER A 133 -8.43 15.29 -0.69
N ASN A 134 -9.40 14.53 -0.20
CA ASN A 134 -9.22 13.14 0.18
C ASN A 134 -9.93 12.19 -0.78
N MET A 135 -9.30 11.04 -1.02
CA MET A 135 -9.92 9.90 -1.70
C MET A 135 -10.91 9.19 -0.79
N ASN A 136 -11.85 8.43 -1.34
CA ASN A 136 -12.75 7.62 -0.53
C ASN A 136 -11.99 6.41 0.05
N PRO A 137 -11.78 6.30 1.37
CA PRO A 137 -10.96 5.24 1.93
C PRO A 137 -11.60 3.84 1.80
N GLN A 138 -12.93 3.77 1.71
CA GLN A 138 -13.66 2.51 1.58
C GLN A 138 -13.31 1.76 0.29
N ASP A 139 -13.00 2.49 -0.79
CA ASP A 139 -12.63 1.89 -2.08
C ASP A 139 -11.35 1.06 -2.01
N PHE A 140 -10.48 1.33 -1.02
CA PHE A 140 -9.24 0.59 -0.80
C PHE A 140 -9.33 -0.37 0.38
N TRP A 141 -10.10 -0.03 1.43
CA TRP A 141 -10.34 -0.97 2.54
C TRP A 141 -11.07 -2.22 2.07
N LYS A 142 -12.01 -2.11 1.12
CA LYS A 142 -12.69 -3.28 0.52
C LYS A 142 -11.73 -4.20 -0.26
N CYS A 143 -10.61 -3.66 -0.75
CA CYS A 143 -9.52 -4.44 -1.35
C CYS A 143 -8.51 -4.95 -0.30
N GLY A 144 -8.73 -4.67 0.98
CA GLY A 144 -7.87 -5.09 2.08
C GLY A 144 -6.65 -4.22 2.33
N CYS A 145 -6.48 -3.10 1.62
CA CYS A 145 -5.37 -2.16 1.85
C CYS A 145 -5.40 -1.65 3.30
N GLN A 146 -4.26 -1.73 3.99
CA GLN A 146 -4.19 -1.47 5.42
C GLN A 146 -3.80 -0.03 5.74
N ILE A 147 -2.92 0.57 4.94
CA ILE A 147 -2.39 1.92 5.15
C ILE A 147 -2.97 2.85 4.09
N VAL A 148 -4.24 3.22 4.26
CA VAL A 148 -4.94 4.17 3.38
C VAL A 148 -4.69 5.58 3.93
N ALA A 149 -3.65 6.24 3.43
CA ALA A 149 -3.20 7.53 3.92
C ALA A 149 -4.15 8.65 3.49
N MET A 150 -4.42 9.57 4.42
CA MET A 150 -5.36 10.68 4.25
C MET A 150 -4.69 12.00 4.60
N ASN A 151 -5.17 13.09 4.02
CA ASN A 151 -4.81 14.47 4.35
C ASN A 151 -5.63 14.92 5.56
N PHE A 152 -5.10 14.76 6.78
CA PHE A 152 -5.78 15.07 8.05
C PHE A 152 -6.11 16.55 8.23
N GLN A 153 -5.39 17.44 7.54
CA GLN A 153 -5.67 18.88 7.55
C GLN A 153 -6.98 19.25 6.83
N THR A 154 -7.51 18.35 6.00
CA THR A 154 -8.69 18.62 5.16
C THR A 154 -9.92 17.90 5.73
N PRO A 155 -10.84 18.62 6.40
CA PRO A 155 -12.09 18.03 6.88
C PRO A 155 -13.02 17.68 5.72
N GLY A 156 -14.06 16.90 6.01
CA GLY A 156 -15.11 16.53 5.06
C GLY A 156 -15.41 15.03 5.07
N LEU A 157 -16.36 14.63 4.22
CA LEU A 157 -16.96 13.29 4.25
C LEU A 157 -15.93 12.14 4.32
N MET A 158 -14.87 12.19 3.51
CA MET A 158 -13.88 11.11 3.47
C MET A 158 -13.04 11.04 4.76
N MET A 159 -12.76 12.19 5.38
CA MET A 159 -12.09 12.24 6.68
C MET A 159 -13.03 11.80 7.80
N ASP A 160 -14.31 12.17 7.73
CA ASP A 160 -15.32 11.75 8.71
C ASP A 160 -15.49 10.22 8.70
N LEU A 161 -15.49 9.60 7.53
CA LEU A 161 -15.46 8.13 7.38
C LEU A 161 -14.21 7.52 8.03
N ASN A 162 -13.03 8.11 7.80
CA ASN A 162 -11.78 7.66 8.40
C ASN A 162 -11.80 7.75 9.94
N ILE A 163 -12.19 8.90 10.48
CA ILE A 163 -12.31 9.11 11.93
C ILE A 163 -13.36 8.15 12.52
N GLY A 164 -14.53 8.02 11.88
CA GLY A 164 -15.59 7.12 12.33
C GLY A 164 -15.14 5.66 12.34
N TRP A 165 -14.47 5.20 11.29
CA TRP A 165 -13.98 3.83 11.20
C TRP A 165 -12.98 3.48 12.31
N PHE A 166 -12.00 4.35 12.54
CA PHE A 166 -10.96 4.12 13.56
C PHE A 166 -11.40 4.45 14.99
N ARG A 167 -12.65 4.89 15.22
CA ARG A 167 -13.23 4.93 16.57
C ARG A 167 -13.52 3.53 17.14
N GLN A 168 -13.58 2.53 16.28
CA GLN A 168 -13.71 1.13 16.69
C GLN A 168 -12.48 0.67 17.48
N ASN A 169 -12.61 -0.48 18.14
CA ASN A 169 -11.50 -1.14 18.83
C ASN A 169 -10.76 -0.21 19.82
N GLY A 170 -11.53 0.57 20.59
CA GLY A 170 -11.00 1.46 21.62
C GLY A 170 -10.12 2.59 21.09
N ASN A 171 -10.37 3.09 19.88
CA ASN A 171 -9.62 4.18 19.24
C ASN A 171 -8.11 3.88 19.08
N CYS A 172 -7.69 2.61 19.03
CA CYS A 172 -6.26 2.27 19.02
C CYS A 172 -5.56 2.47 17.67
N GLY A 173 -6.28 2.87 16.62
CA GLY A 173 -5.76 3.01 15.26
C GLY A 173 -5.64 1.71 14.46
N TYR A 174 -6.00 0.56 15.04
CA TYR A 174 -6.07 -0.73 14.35
C TYR A 174 -7.49 -1.29 14.38
N VAL A 175 -8.01 -1.68 13.21
CA VAL A 175 -9.30 -2.37 13.07
C VAL A 175 -9.06 -3.70 12.38
N LEU A 176 -9.52 -4.79 12.99
CA LEU A 176 -9.34 -6.13 12.44
C LEU A 176 -10.24 -6.30 11.21
N ARG A 177 -9.65 -6.68 10.07
CA ARG A 177 -10.41 -6.98 8.84
C ARG A 177 -11.35 -8.18 9.03
N PRO A 178 -12.46 -8.24 8.28
CA PRO A 178 -13.34 -9.41 8.24
C PRO A 178 -12.58 -10.71 7.98
N ALA A 179 -13.07 -11.83 8.52
CA ALA A 179 -12.40 -13.13 8.42
C ALA A 179 -12.13 -13.56 6.96
N ILE A 180 -13.10 -13.31 6.07
CA ILE A 180 -12.97 -13.60 4.64
C ILE A 180 -11.85 -12.81 3.93
N MET A 181 -11.39 -11.70 4.51
CA MET A 181 -10.25 -10.92 3.99
C MET A 181 -8.93 -11.31 4.65
N ARG A 182 -8.93 -12.36 5.49
CA ARG A 182 -7.75 -12.84 6.24
C ARG A 182 -7.45 -14.32 5.99
N GLU A 183 -8.47 -15.14 5.79
CA GLU A 183 -8.31 -16.59 5.60
C GLU A 183 -7.65 -16.93 4.26
N GLU A 184 -6.68 -17.85 4.24
CA GLU A 184 -5.92 -18.21 3.03
C GLU A 184 -6.81 -18.82 1.93
N VAL A 185 -7.73 -19.71 2.32
CA VAL A 185 -8.60 -20.48 1.39
C VAL A 185 -9.87 -19.73 0.96
N SER A 186 -10.10 -18.51 1.43
CA SER A 186 -11.28 -17.73 1.07
C SER A 186 -11.09 -17.01 -0.27
N PHE A 187 -12.08 -17.12 -1.16
CA PHE A 187 -12.14 -16.30 -2.38
C PHE A 187 -13.06 -15.11 -2.14
N PHE A 188 -12.50 -13.90 -2.12
CA PHE A 188 -13.26 -12.66 -2.02
C PHE A 188 -12.80 -11.69 -3.10
N SER A 189 -13.76 -11.11 -3.80
CA SER A 189 -13.55 -10.00 -4.72
C SER A 189 -14.30 -8.79 -4.18
N ALA A 190 -13.62 -7.64 -4.13
CA ALA A 190 -14.21 -6.39 -3.67
C ALA A 190 -15.46 -5.95 -4.45
N ASN A 191 -15.66 -6.48 -5.65
CA ASN A 191 -16.78 -6.15 -6.54
C ASN A 191 -17.89 -7.22 -6.55
N THR A 192 -17.82 -8.23 -5.66
CA THR A 192 -18.89 -9.23 -5.54
C THR A 192 -20.20 -8.55 -5.14
N LYS A 193 -21.24 -8.69 -5.96
CA LYS A 193 -22.58 -8.11 -5.73
C LYS A 193 -23.52 -9.03 -4.95
N ASP A 194 -23.23 -10.33 -4.96
CA ASP A 194 -24.04 -11.36 -4.31
C ASP A 194 -23.54 -11.66 -2.89
N SER A 195 -24.38 -12.31 -2.08
CA SER A 195 -23.98 -12.77 -0.75
C SER A 195 -22.78 -13.71 -0.85
N VAL A 196 -21.73 -13.46 -0.07
CA VAL A 196 -20.56 -14.32 -0.08
C VAL A 196 -20.81 -15.56 0.77
N PRO A 197 -20.65 -16.79 0.23
CA PRO A 197 -20.95 -18.01 0.97
C PRO A 197 -20.22 -18.09 2.31
N GLY A 198 -20.97 -18.40 3.38
CA GLY A 198 -20.40 -18.55 4.73
C GLY A 198 -20.09 -17.24 5.47
N VAL A 199 -20.41 -16.07 4.89
CA VAL A 199 -20.25 -14.78 5.55
C VAL A 199 -21.62 -14.16 5.83
N SER A 200 -21.95 -13.98 7.11
CA SER A 200 -23.13 -13.22 7.49
C SER A 200 -22.92 -11.73 7.20
N PRO A 201 -23.94 -11.00 6.71
CA PRO A 201 -23.88 -9.55 6.61
C PRO A 201 -23.56 -8.96 7.98
N GLN A 202 -22.50 -8.16 8.07
CA GLN A 202 -22.21 -7.38 9.27
C GLN A 202 -22.83 -6.00 9.08
N LEU A 203 -23.81 -5.68 9.92
CA LEU A 203 -24.48 -4.38 10.00
C LEU A 203 -23.60 -3.36 10.72
#